data_AF-A0A8H3LP18-F1
#
_entry.id   AF-A0A8H3LP18-F1
#
_cell.length_a   1.000
_cell.length_b   1.000
_cell.length_c   1.000
_cell.angle_alpha   90.00
_cell.angle_beta   90.00
_cell.angle_gamma   90.00
#
_symmetry.space_group_name_H-M   'P 1'
#
loop_
_entity.id
_entity.type
_entity.pdbx_description
1 polymer ?
#
loop_
_entity_poly.entity_id
_entity_poly.type
_entity_poly.pdbx_seq_one_letter_code
_entity_poly.pdbx_strand_id
1 'polypeptide(L)' 'MEPVNLGNPDEYTIREFAELIRNEVNSSCKIKTLPAPTDDPKKRRPDISRAEQILGWKPRWPVKQVNEGLEMIKILR' A
#
# COMPACT_ATOMS: atom_id res chain seq x y z
N MET A 1 7.39 -17.46 22.46
CA MET A 1 6.27 -16.74 21.80
C MET A 1 6.75 -16.41 20.42
N GLU A 2 6.03 -16.83 19.38
CA GLU A 2 6.42 -16.53 18.00
C GLU A 2 5.89 -15.16 17.56
N PRO A 3 6.62 -14.43 16.68
CA PRO A 3 6.17 -13.16 16.12
C PRO A 3 4.82 -13.27 15.40
N VAL A 4 4.07 -12.17 15.36
CA VAL A 4 2.79 -12.05 14.63
C VAL A 4 2.94 -10.97 13.57
N ASN A 5 2.82 -11.35 12.30
CA ASN A 5 2.83 -10.40 11.20
C ASN A 5 1.51 -9.60 11.19
N LEU A 6 1.61 -8.28 11.18
CA LEU A 6 0.50 -7.38 10.93
C LEU A 6 0.81 -6.61 9.65
N GLY A 7 -0.07 -6.71 8.66
CA GLY A 7 0.08 -6.03 7.38
C GLY A 7 -1.11 -6.29 6.47
N ASN A 8 -1.08 -5.68 5.29
CA ASN A 8 -2.08 -5.94 4.25
C ASN A 8 -1.51 -6.94 3.23
N PRO A 9 -2.15 -8.12 3.02
CA PRO A 9 -1.72 -9.11 2.03
C PRO A 9 -2.16 -8.76 0.60
N ASP A 10 -2.94 -7.69 0.39
CA ASP A 10 -3.34 -7.21 -0.93
C ASP A 10 -2.12 -6.93 -1.81
N GLU A 11 -2.07 -7.57 -2.98
CA GLU A 11 -1.02 -7.34 -3.97
C GLU A 11 -1.40 -6.24 -4.95
N TYR A 12 -0.44 -5.38 -5.25
CA TYR A 12 -0.51 -4.34 -6.27
C TYR A 12 0.92 -3.98 -6.70
N THR A 13 1.06 -3.49 -7.92
CA THR A 13 2.33 -3.02 -8.45
C THR A 13 2.57 -1.56 -8.06
N ILE A 14 3.84 -1.14 -8.03
CA ILE A 14 4.21 0.27 -7.88
C ILE A 14 3.59 1.14 -8.99
N ARG A 15 3.41 0.58 -10.20
CA ARG A 15 2.79 1.30 -11.31
C ARG A 15 1.31 1.59 -11.06
N GLU A 16 0.54 0.59 -10.64
CA GLU A 16 -0.88 0.75 -10.31
C GLU A 16 -1.06 1.77 -9.17
N PHE A 17 -0.21 1.70 -8.14
CA PHE A 17 -0.27 2.64 -7.03
C PHE A 17 0.06 4.08 -7.47
N ALA A 18 1.07 4.26 -8.31
CA ALA A 18 1.42 5.57 -8.87
C ALA A 18 0.30 6.17 -9.74
N GLU A 19 -0.37 5.34 -10.55
CA GLU A 19 -1.53 5.76 -11.34
C GLU A 19 -2.71 6.20 -10.48
N LEU A 20 -2.99 5.42 -9.44
CA LEU A 20 -4.07 5.67 -8.52
C LEU A 20 -3.85 7.00 -7.78
N ILE A 21 -2.65 7.27 -7.26
CA ILE A 21 -2.31 8.58 -6.68
C ILE A 21 -2.41 9.70 -7.74
N ARG A 22 -1.85 9.51 -8.94
CA ARG A 22 -1.90 10.51 -10.00
C ARG A 22 -3.34 10.92 -10.32
N ASN A 23 -4.23 9.95 -10.48
CA ASN A 23 -5.62 10.22 -10.85
C ASN A 23 -6.36 11.02 -9.76
N GLU A 24 -6.07 10.76 -8.48
CA GLU A 24 -6.67 11.47 -7.35
C GLU A 24 -6.09 12.87 -7.11
N VAL A 25 -4.82 13.10 -7.45
CA VAL A 25 -4.12 14.36 -7.16
C VAL A 25 -4.06 15.29 -8.37
N ASN A 26 -3.56 14.78 -9.51
CA ASN A 26 -3.46 15.52 -10.76
C ASN A 26 -3.26 14.56 -11.93
N SER A 27 -4.34 14.30 -12.67
CA SER A 27 -4.36 13.37 -13.81
C SER A 27 -3.41 13.77 -14.96
N SER A 28 -3.00 15.04 -15.05
CA SER A 28 -2.06 15.52 -16.06
C SER A 28 -0.58 15.25 -15.74
N CYS A 29 -0.27 14.83 -14.51
CA CYS A 29 1.10 14.55 -14.09
C CYS A 29 1.67 13.33 -14.83
N LYS A 30 2.92 13.42 -15.30
CA LYS A 30 3.60 12.32 -16.00
C LYS A 30 4.24 11.37 -14.99
N ILE A 31 3.99 10.07 -15.14
CA ILE A 31 4.69 9.02 -14.39
C ILE A 31 6.01 8.71 -15.10
N LYS A 32 7.13 8.84 -14.38
CA LYS A 32 8.47 8.50 -14.88
C LYS A 32 8.94 7.19 -14.25
N THR A 33 9.36 6.25 -15.07
CA THR A 33 9.99 5.00 -14.62
C THR A 33 11.49 5.20 -14.48
N LEU A 34 12.05 4.78 -13.34
CA LEU A 34 13.48 4.79 -13.06
C LEU A 34 13.96 3.37 -12.72
N PRO A 35 15.27 3.08 -12.82
CA PRO A 35 15.81 1.80 -12.36
C PRO A 35 15.47 1.53 -10.90
N ALA A 36 15.15 0.27 -10.58
CA ALA A 36 14.88 -0.13 -9.21
C ALA A 36 16.17 -0.12 -8.36
N PRO A 37 16.09 0.21 -7.06
CA PRO A 37 17.20 0.00 -6.13
C PRO A 37 17.63 -1.46 -6.09
N THR A 38 18.93 -1.72 -5.94
CA THR A 38 19.48 -3.08 -5.94
C THR A 38 18.94 -3.95 -4.80
N ASP A 39 18.70 -3.35 -3.63
CA ASP A 39 18.28 -4.07 -2.41
C ASP A 39 16.75 -4.11 -2.21
N ASP A 40 15.97 -3.63 -3.19
CA ASP A 40 14.51 -3.59 -3.03
C ASP A 40 13.89 -4.97 -3.30
N PRO A 41 13.11 -5.53 -2.36
CA PRO A 41 12.45 -6.80 -2.57
C PRO A 41 11.39 -6.67 -3.67
N LYS A 42 11.45 -7.57 -4.66
CA LYS A 42 10.56 -7.57 -5.84
C LYS A 42 9.08 -7.76 -5.49
N LYS A 43 8.78 -8.37 -4.34
CA LYS A 43 7.43 -8.63 -3.85
C LYS A 43 7.41 -8.49 -2.34
N ARG A 44 6.31 -7.94 -1.82
CA ARG A 44 6.03 -7.86 -0.38
C ARG A 44 4.60 -8.35 -0.17
N ARG A 45 4.43 -9.50 0.49
CA ARG A 45 3.13 -10.04 0.84
C ARG A 45 3.23 -10.75 2.21
N PRO A 46 2.82 -10.09 3.30
CA PRO A 46 2.88 -10.70 4.62
C PRO A 46 1.88 -11.86 4.72
N ASP A 47 2.30 -12.99 5.29
CA ASP A 47 1.37 -14.01 5.77
C ASP A 47 0.78 -13.56 7.11
N ILE A 48 -0.52 -13.29 7.13
CA ILE A 48 -1.27 -12.82 8.29
C ILE A 48 -2.13 -13.91 8.96
N SER A 49 -1.98 -15.18 8.55
CA SER A 49 -2.80 -16.30 9.05
C SER A 49 -2.78 -16.38 10.58
N ARG A 50 -1.61 -16.10 11.20
CA ARG A 50 -1.48 -16.07 12.66
C ARG A 50 -2.30 -14.93 13.28
N ALA A 51 -2.25 -13.73 12.71
CA ALA A 51 -3.00 -12.59 13.24
C ALA A 51 -4.52 -12.83 13.18
N GLU A 52 -5.00 -13.46 12.11
CA GLU A 52 -6.41 -13.86 11.99
C GLU A 52 -6.79 -14.89 13.04
N GLN A 53 -5.98 -15.94 13.22
CA GLN A 53 -6.29 -17.06 14.11
C GLN A 53 -6.26 -16.69 15.60
N ILE A 54 -5.22 -15.96 16.05
CA ILE A 54 -5.01 -15.73 17.49
C ILE A 54 -5.48 -14.36 17.97
N LEU A 55 -5.67 -13.39 17.07
CA LEU A 55 -6.15 -12.04 17.43
C LEU A 55 -7.53 -11.73 16.82
N GLY A 56 -8.05 -12.55 15.90
CA GLY A 56 -9.22 -12.20 15.10
C GLY A 56 -8.97 -10.96 14.22
N TRP A 57 -7.70 -10.61 13.98
CA TRP A 57 -7.32 -9.38 13.31
C TRP A 57 -7.15 -9.62 11.80
N LYS A 58 -7.67 -8.68 11.01
CA LYS A 58 -7.40 -8.56 9.58
C LYS A 58 -7.43 -7.10 9.16
N PRO A 59 -6.72 -6.69 8.08
CA PRO A 59 -6.84 -5.35 7.55
C PRO A 59 -8.28 -5.07 7.14
N ARG A 60 -8.79 -3.89 7.52
CA ARG A 60 -10.15 -3.45 7.16
C ARG A 60 -10.19 -2.67 5.84
N TRP A 61 -9.10 -1.97 5.53
CA TRP A 61 -9.03 -1.01 4.44
C TRP A 61 -8.12 -1.53 3.32
N PRO A 62 -8.65 -1.76 2.11
CA PRO A 62 -7.83 -2.08 0.94
C PRO A 62 -6.93 -0.91 0.54
N VAL A 63 -5.78 -1.21 -0.06
CA VAL A 63 -4.84 -0.18 -0.53
C VAL A 63 -5.46 0.80 -1.52
N LYS A 64 -6.46 0.37 -2.28
CA LYS A 64 -7.14 1.22 -3.28
C LYS A 64 -7.92 2.41 -2.67
N GLN A 65 -8.13 2.45 -1.35
CA GLN A 65 -8.75 3.57 -0.64
C GLN A 65 -7.73 4.66 -0.26
N VAL A 66 -6.91 5.12 -1.21
CA VAL A 66 -5.90 6.17 -0.91
C VAL A 66 -6.51 7.53 -0.62
N ASN A 67 -7.74 7.77 -1.07
CA ASN A 67 -8.43 9.04 -0.97
C ASN A 67 -8.49 9.53 0.48
N GLU A 68 -8.76 8.64 1.45
CA GLU A 68 -8.78 9.01 2.87
C GLU A 68 -7.44 9.59 3.34
N GLY A 69 -6.33 8.95 2.96
CA GLY A 69 -4.99 9.45 3.26
C GLY A 69 -4.67 10.77 2.53
N LEU A 70 -5.11 10.91 1.28
CA LEU A 70 -4.90 12.13 0.49
C LEU A 70 -5.69 13.32 1.04
N GLU A 71 -6.92 13.11 1.53
CA GLU A 71 -7.71 14.15 2.17
C GLU A 71 -6.99 14.72 3.41
N MET A 72 -6.33 13.88 4.21
CA MET A 72 -5.52 14.36 5.33
C MET A 72 -4.38 15.28 4.89
N ILE A 73 -3.74 14.99 3.76
CA ILE A 73 -2.64 15.82 3.23
C ILE A 73 -3.15 17.15 2.68
N LYS A 74 -4.36 17.19 2.10
CA LYS A 74 -4.97 18.43 1.57
C LYS A 74 -5.31 19.42 2.68
N ILE A 75 -5.70 18.94 3.87
CA ILE A 75 -6.03 19.77 5.03
C ILE A 75 -4.80 20.49 5.61
N LEU A 76 -3.58 19.99 5.35
CA LEU A 76 -2.32 20.58 5.82
C LEU A 76 -1.76 21.68 4.91
N ARG A 77 -2.52 22.11 3.88
CA ARG A 77 -2.15 23.18 2.96
C ARG A 77 -2.96 24.44 3.17
#